data_AF-A0A7X3UWL2-F1
#
_entry.id   AF-A0A7X3UWL2-F1
#
_cell.length_a   1.000
_cell.length_b   1.000
_cell.length_c   1.000
_cell.angle_alpha   90.00
_cell.angle_beta   90.00
_cell.angle_gamma   90.00
#
_symmetry.space_group_name_H-M   'P 1'
#
loop_
_entity.id
_entity.type
_entity.pdbx_description
1 polymer ?
#
loop_
_entity_poly.entity_id
_entity_poly.type
_entity_poly.pdbx_seq_one_letter_code
_entity_poly.pdbx_strand_id
1 'polypeptide(L)'
;MTTTTELMALDQKNWQRPQSAFKWIAMARDIKMPWDTFGRQGWMTDDAYVEPVDPGASEFSPDTDIFYLVFAVSALDAPSQYRAAWFHMPDGQTPSTELTGTDALFMEMNEKAGYLEIYRPEDGWKKGKYLVKLYFESPGQDLYEPNVIGTMAFTITD
;
A
#
# COMPACT_ATOMS: atom_id res chain seq x y z
N MET A 1 -18.02 -18.37 19.65
CA MET A 1 -16.98 -18.71 18.66
C MET A 1 -16.49 -17.40 18.11
N THR A 2 -15.35 -16.92 18.60
CA THR A 2 -14.72 -15.69 18.11
C THR A 2 -14.00 -16.08 16.83
N THR A 3 -14.61 -15.81 15.68
CA THR A 3 -13.94 -15.98 14.39
C THR A 3 -12.86 -14.92 14.34
N THR A 4 -11.63 -15.28 14.73
CA THR A 4 -10.46 -14.49 14.37
C THR A 4 -10.40 -14.51 12.86
N THR A 5 -10.88 -13.46 12.21
CA THR A 5 -10.63 -13.22 10.79
C THR A 5 -9.11 -13.20 10.65
N GLU A 6 -8.52 -14.31 10.17
CA GLU A 6 -7.13 -14.30 9.75
C GLU A 6 -7.03 -13.26 8.63
N LEU A 7 -6.48 -12.10 8.98
CA LEU A 7 -6.20 -11.05 8.01
C LEU A 7 -5.22 -11.64 6.99
N MET A 8 -5.59 -11.61 5.71
CA MET A 8 -4.78 -12.18 4.63
C MET A 8 -3.48 -11.40 4.46
N ALA A 9 -2.42 -11.89 5.09
CA ALA A 9 -1.08 -11.33 4.98
C ALA A 9 -0.51 -11.58 3.59
N LEU A 10 -0.18 -10.50 2.88
CA LEU A 10 0.43 -10.54 1.56
C LEU A 10 1.93 -10.83 1.69
N ASP A 11 2.45 -11.65 0.76
CA ASP A 11 3.86 -12.06 0.73
C ASP A 11 4.73 -10.95 0.15
N GLN A 12 5.56 -10.37 1.01
CA GLN A 12 6.50 -9.31 0.67
C GLN A 12 7.81 -9.85 0.05
N LYS A 13 8.16 -11.12 0.31
CA LYS A 13 9.39 -11.74 -0.21
C LYS A 13 9.22 -12.19 -1.65
N ASN A 14 8.11 -12.86 -1.94
CA ASN A 14 7.75 -13.30 -3.29
C ASN A 14 6.68 -12.39 -3.89
N TRP A 15 6.93 -11.08 -3.88
CA TRP A 15 5.95 -10.05 -4.23
C TRP A 15 5.48 -10.09 -5.69
N GLN A 16 6.31 -10.58 -6.62
CA GLN A 16 6.04 -10.66 -8.08
C GLN A 16 5.03 -11.75 -8.48
N ARG A 17 4.08 -12.08 -7.62
CA ARG A 17 3.02 -13.06 -7.89
C ARG A 17 1.64 -12.45 -7.65
N PRO A 18 0.58 -12.98 -8.27
CA PRO A 18 -0.78 -12.57 -7.98
C PRO A 18 -1.15 -12.85 -6.52
N GLN A 19 -1.70 -11.85 -5.84
CA GLN A 19 -2.13 -11.92 -4.44
C GLN A 19 -3.34 -11.00 -4.25
N SER A 20 -4.47 -11.55 -3.79
CA SER A 20 -5.71 -10.79 -3.66
C SER A 20 -6.16 -10.14 -4.98
N ALA A 21 -6.53 -8.85 -4.94
CA ALA A 21 -6.87 -8.03 -6.10
C ALA A 21 -5.64 -7.61 -6.94
N PHE A 22 -4.42 -7.87 -6.47
CA PHE A 22 -3.19 -7.42 -7.12
C PHE A 22 -2.59 -8.51 -8.00
N LYS A 23 -2.13 -8.12 -9.20
CA LYS A 23 -1.22 -8.94 -10.00
C LYS A 23 0.14 -9.10 -9.33
N TRP A 24 0.56 -8.05 -8.62
CA TRP A 24 1.67 -8.02 -7.67
C TRP A 24 1.55 -6.74 -6.84
N ILE A 25 2.13 -6.76 -5.63
CA ILE A 25 2.24 -5.60 -4.75
C ILE A 25 3.50 -5.74 -3.90
N ALA A 26 4.25 -4.65 -3.77
CA ALA A 26 5.50 -4.61 -3.01
C ALA A 26 5.54 -3.34 -2.16
N MET A 27 6.02 -3.48 -0.94
CA MET A 27 6.51 -2.35 -0.18
C MET A 27 7.89 -1.98 -0.71
N ALA A 28 8.15 -0.70 -0.92
CA ALA A 28 9.32 -0.19 -1.61
C ALA A 28 9.84 1.06 -0.91
N ARG A 29 11.16 1.27 -0.95
CA ARG A 29 11.79 2.45 -0.34
C ARG A 29 11.58 3.71 -1.16
N ASP A 30 11.43 3.55 -2.46
CA ASP A 30 11.22 4.64 -3.40
C ASP A 30 10.44 4.12 -4.62
N ILE A 31 10.06 5.03 -5.50
CA ILE A 31 9.45 4.72 -6.80
C ILE A 31 10.32 5.25 -7.92
N LYS A 32 10.33 4.52 -9.02
CA LYS A 32 10.89 4.99 -10.29
C LYS A 32 9.75 5.17 -11.28
N MET A 33 9.72 6.33 -11.92
CA MET A 33 8.85 6.59 -13.07
C MET A 33 9.72 6.53 -14.33
N PRO A 34 9.63 5.47 -15.15
CA PRO A 34 10.45 5.29 -16.34
C PRO A 34 10.31 6.40 -17.41
N TRP A 35 9.25 7.21 -17.40
CA TRP A 35 9.05 8.29 -18.37
C TRP A 35 9.25 9.67 -17.73
N ASP A 36 10.32 10.34 -18.12
CA ASP A 36 10.59 11.75 -17.79
C ASP A 36 10.18 12.69 -18.95
N THR A 37 9.22 12.27 -19.79
CA THR A 37 8.87 13.00 -21.03
C THR A 37 7.56 13.77 -20.86
N PHE A 38 7.66 15.10 -20.88
CA PHE A 38 6.54 16.02 -21.06
C PHE A 38 5.65 15.60 -22.25
N GLY A 39 4.41 15.19 -21.99
CA GLY A 39 3.42 14.82 -23.02
C GLY A 39 2.05 14.55 -22.40
N ARG A 40 0.96 14.92 -23.09
CA ARG A 40 -0.41 14.79 -22.57
C ARG A 40 -0.77 13.32 -22.30
N GLN A 41 -1.21 13.04 -21.07
CA GLN A 41 -1.97 11.82 -20.75
C GLN A 41 -3.16 11.68 -21.70
N GLY A 42 -3.29 10.50 -22.31
CA GLY A 42 -4.38 10.16 -23.23
C GLY A 42 -4.19 8.80 -23.89
N TRP A 43 -5.18 8.43 -24.71
CA TRP A 43 -5.46 7.15 -25.39
C TRP A 43 -4.33 6.41 -26.15
N MET A 44 -3.06 6.86 -26.09
CA MET A 44 -1.93 6.26 -26.82
C MET A 44 -0.78 5.76 -25.93
N THR A 45 -0.89 5.85 -24.61
CA THR A 45 0.11 5.26 -23.69
C THR A 45 -0.58 4.33 -22.70
N ASP A 46 -0.46 3.03 -22.94
CA ASP A 46 -0.85 1.93 -22.05
C ASP A 46 0.08 1.79 -20.81
N ASP A 47 1.11 2.65 -20.72
CA ASP A 47 2.35 2.38 -19.98
C ASP A 47 2.71 3.45 -18.93
N ALA A 48 1.72 4.06 -18.26
CA ALA A 48 2.00 4.70 -16.97
C ALA A 48 2.27 3.60 -15.91
N TYR A 49 3.48 3.04 -15.97
CA TYR A 49 4.01 1.96 -15.13
C TYR A 49 5.00 2.43 -14.03
N VAL A 50 4.57 2.47 -12.77
CA VAL A 50 5.48 2.77 -11.65
C VAL A 50 6.28 1.53 -11.27
N GLU A 51 7.60 1.69 -11.09
CA GLU A 51 8.51 0.63 -10.65
C GLU A 51 8.89 0.82 -9.18
N PRO A 52 8.83 -0.23 -8.34
CA PRO A 52 9.34 -0.14 -6.98
C PRO A 52 10.87 -0.14 -6.94
N VAL A 53 11.45 0.70 -6.08
CA VAL A 53 12.87 0.67 -5.72
C VAL A 53 13.04 -0.07 -4.40
N ASP A 54 13.94 -1.05 -4.37
CA ASP A 54 14.13 -1.99 -3.26
C ASP A 54 12.80 -2.67 -2.81
N PRO A 55 12.13 -3.40 -3.74
CA PRO A 55 10.85 -4.04 -3.44
C PRO A 55 10.99 -5.17 -2.43
N GLY A 56 10.00 -5.27 -1.53
CA GLY A 56 9.98 -6.22 -0.42
C GLY A 56 10.66 -5.69 0.84
N ALA A 57 11.06 -4.41 0.86
CA ALA A 57 11.56 -3.75 2.06
C ALA A 57 10.48 -3.75 3.16
N SER A 58 10.87 -4.15 4.37
CA SER A 58 9.98 -4.20 5.54
C SER A 58 10.58 -3.57 6.79
N GLU A 59 11.73 -2.91 6.66
CA GLU A 59 12.47 -2.28 7.76
C GLU A 59 12.91 -0.87 7.34
N PHE A 60 12.58 0.12 8.16
CA PHE A 60 12.82 1.53 7.88
C PHE A 60 13.35 2.25 9.13
N SER A 61 14.12 3.32 8.91
CA SER A 61 14.65 4.15 10.00
C SER A 61 13.58 5.14 10.50
N PRO A 62 13.59 5.55 11.79
CA PRO A 62 12.73 6.62 12.32
C PRO A 62 12.82 7.95 11.57
N ASP A 63 13.89 8.16 10.80
CA ASP A 63 14.10 9.36 9.98
C ASP A 63 13.55 9.21 8.54
N THR A 64 12.92 8.07 8.21
CA THR A 64 12.30 7.86 6.90
C THR A 64 11.05 8.72 6.78
N ASP A 65 11.08 9.74 5.93
CA ASP A 65 9.93 10.65 5.73
C ASP A 65 8.78 9.99 4.97
N ILE A 66 9.10 9.16 3.98
CA ILE A 66 8.12 8.47 3.13
C ILE A 66 8.71 7.16 2.59
N PHE A 67 7.84 6.17 2.41
CA PHE A 67 8.07 4.98 1.61
C PHE A 67 6.75 4.54 0.96
N TYR A 68 6.76 3.51 0.12
CA TYR A 68 5.67 3.27 -0.83
C TYR A 68 5.13 1.85 -0.79
N LEU A 69 3.85 1.69 -1.10
CA LEU A 69 3.27 0.42 -1.55
C LEU A 69 3.01 0.53 -3.04
N VAL A 70 3.79 -0.15 -3.85
CA VAL A 70 3.70 -0.12 -5.31
C VAL A 70 3.01 -1.39 -5.79
N PHE A 71 2.08 -1.27 -6.72
CA PHE A 71 1.30 -2.42 -7.15
C PHE A 71 0.90 -2.35 -8.62
N ALA A 72 0.55 -3.53 -9.14
CA ALA A 72 -0.18 -3.66 -10.40
C ALA A 72 -1.47 -4.44 -10.20
N VAL A 73 -2.49 -4.07 -10.97
CA VAL A 73 -3.83 -4.65 -10.97
C VAL A 73 -4.25 -5.08 -12.37
N SER A 74 -5.33 -5.83 -12.45
CA SER A 74 -6.02 -6.02 -13.72
C SER A 74 -6.69 -4.72 -14.15
N ALA A 75 -6.71 -4.43 -15.44
CA ALA A 75 -7.46 -3.29 -15.96
C ALA A 75 -8.93 -3.48 -15.58
N LEU A 76 -9.50 -2.49 -14.89
CA LEU A 76 -10.90 -2.46 -14.51
C LEU A 76 -11.69 -1.59 -15.49
N ASP A 77 -12.91 -2.04 -15.78
CA ASP A 77 -13.87 -1.36 -16.65
C ASP A 77 -14.63 -0.23 -15.94
N ALA A 78 -14.31 0.01 -14.67
CA ALA A 78 -14.82 1.11 -13.86
C ALA A 78 -13.67 1.72 -13.02
N PRO A 79 -13.79 3.01 -12.64
CA PRO A 79 -12.87 3.61 -11.67
C PRO A 79 -12.86 2.85 -10.34
N SER A 80 -11.73 2.89 -9.66
CA SER A 80 -11.54 2.19 -8.39
C SER A 80 -10.73 3.01 -7.40
N GLN A 81 -10.82 2.72 -6.10
CA GLN A 81 -9.97 3.31 -5.09
C GLN A 81 -9.33 2.24 -4.22
N TYR A 82 -8.02 2.39 -4.04
CA TYR A 82 -7.22 1.62 -3.09
C TYR A 82 -6.82 2.54 -1.94
N ARG A 83 -6.88 2.05 -0.71
CA ARG A 83 -6.45 2.81 0.47
C ARG A 83 -5.55 1.96 1.34
N ALA A 84 -4.46 2.54 1.84
CA ALA A 84 -3.65 1.99 2.91
C ALA A 84 -3.99 2.69 4.22
N ALA A 85 -4.10 1.92 5.30
CA ALA A 85 -4.20 2.44 6.66
C ALA A 85 -3.21 1.67 7.53
N TRP A 86 -2.38 2.37 8.31
CA TRP A 86 -1.36 1.72 9.14
C TRP A 86 -1.52 2.00 10.63
N PHE A 87 -1.17 1.01 11.42
CA PHE A 87 -1.40 0.94 12.86
C PHE A 87 -0.13 0.44 13.55
N HIS A 88 0.35 1.17 14.55
CA HIS A 88 1.45 0.71 15.40
C HIS A 88 1.05 -0.56 16.17
N MET A 89 2.01 -1.46 16.39
CA MET A 89 1.86 -2.70 17.17
C MET A 89 2.77 -2.64 18.40
N PRO A 90 2.31 -2.08 19.54
CA PRO A 90 3.17 -1.81 20.70
C PRO A 90 3.81 -3.05 21.33
N ASP A 91 3.12 -4.19 21.26
CA ASP A 91 3.57 -5.51 21.72
C ASP A 91 4.22 -6.34 20.59
N GLY A 92 4.29 -5.79 19.37
CA GLY A 92 4.77 -6.46 18.17
C GLY A 92 3.84 -7.53 17.61
N GLN A 93 2.61 -7.66 18.12
CA GLN A 93 1.64 -8.70 17.75
C GLN A 93 0.23 -8.16 17.46
N THR A 94 -0.22 -7.17 18.20
CA THR A 94 -1.57 -6.62 18.15
C THR A 94 -1.52 -5.18 17.62
N PRO A 95 -2.18 -4.86 16.50
CA PRO A 95 -2.29 -3.48 16.05
C PRO A 95 -3.13 -2.66 17.03
N SER A 96 -2.72 -1.42 17.25
CA SER A 96 -3.53 -0.42 17.95
C SER A 96 -4.87 -0.21 17.24
N THR A 97 -5.89 0.21 18.01
CA THR A 97 -7.15 0.69 17.44
C THR A 97 -7.02 2.10 16.86
N GLU A 98 -6.00 2.85 17.29
CA GLU A 98 -5.72 4.20 16.81
C GLU A 98 -4.98 4.15 15.47
N LEU A 99 -5.54 4.85 14.48
CA LEU A 99 -4.94 4.99 13.16
C LEU A 99 -3.67 5.83 13.25
N THR A 100 -2.55 5.32 12.74
CA THR A 100 -1.29 6.09 12.67
C THR A 100 -1.25 6.97 11.42
N GLY A 101 -1.82 6.50 10.32
CA GLY A 101 -1.95 7.29 9.11
C GLY A 101 -2.66 6.51 8.00
N THR A 102 -3.02 7.22 6.94
CA THR A 102 -3.68 6.64 5.78
C THR A 102 -3.31 7.40 4.51
N ASP A 103 -3.34 6.68 3.39
CA ASP A 103 -3.27 7.25 2.05
C ASP A 103 -4.23 6.51 1.12
N ALA A 104 -4.75 7.20 0.11
CA ALA A 104 -5.71 6.65 -0.84
C ALA A 104 -5.38 7.08 -2.28
N LEU A 105 -5.37 6.11 -3.18
CA LEU A 105 -5.21 6.32 -4.61
C LEU A 105 -6.52 6.04 -5.32
N PHE A 106 -7.05 7.05 -6.00
CA PHE A 106 -8.10 6.87 -6.99
C PHE A 106 -7.47 6.49 -8.33
N MET A 107 -7.96 5.41 -8.92
CA MET A 107 -7.54 4.92 -10.22
C MET A 107 -8.67 5.08 -11.24
N GLU A 108 -8.36 5.69 -12.36
CA GLU A 108 -9.26 5.84 -13.49
C GLU A 108 -9.45 4.50 -14.24
N MET A 109 -10.43 4.47 -15.16
CA MET A 109 -10.71 3.29 -15.96
C MET A 109 -9.47 2.82 -16.74
N ASN A 110 -9.23 1.51 -16.76
CA ASN A 110 -8.11 0.84 -17.43
C ASN A 110 -6.71 1.13 -16.90
N GLU A 111 -6.55 1.86 -15.79
CA GLU A 111 -5.26 1.97 -15.13
C GLU A 111 -4.84 0.62 -14.53
N LYS A 112 -3.54 0.30 -14.62
CA LYS A 112 -3.01 -1.04 -14.32
C LYS A 112 -1.94 -1.05 -13.22
N ALA A 113 -1.47 0.12 -12.80
CA ALA A 113 -0.44 0.25 -11.79
C ALA A 113 -0.67 1.52 -10.97
N GLY A 114 -0.18 1.52 -9.75
CA GLY A 114 -0.32 2.63 -8.81
C GLY A 114 0.61 2.49 -7.63
N TYR A 115 0.65 3.52 -6.80
CA TYR A 115 1.35 3.49 -5.54
C TYR A 115 0.57 4.21 -4.44
N LEU A 116 0.77 3.79 -3.20
CA LEU A 116 0.30 4.47 -1.99
C LEU A 116 1.50 4.95 -1.19
N GLU A 117 1.36 6.10 -0.56
CA GLU A 117 2.39 6.78 0.21
C GLU A 117 2.23 6.49 1.71
N ILE A 118 3.27 5.93 2.31
CA ILE A 118 3.35 5.74 3.76
C ILE A 118 4.27 6.83 4.31
N TYR A 119 3.68 7.93 4.74
CA TYR A 119 4.39 9.09 5.25
C TYR A 119 4.57 9.02 6.77
N ARG A 120 5.65 9.65 7.24
CA ARG A 120 5.96 9.84 8.64
C ARG A 120 4.83 10.63 9.34
N PRO A 121 4.27 10.11 10.46
CA PRO A 121 3.31 10.85 11.27
C PRO A 121 3.90 12.15 11.82
N GLU A 122 3.04 13.11 12.18
CA GLU A 122 3.49 14.41 12.73
C GLU A 122 4.31 14.27 14.03
N ASP A 123 3.98 13.28 14.88
CA ASP A 123 4.73 12.95 16.10
C ASP A 123 5.97 12.08 15.83
N GLY A 124 6.22 11.74 14.56
CA GLY A 124 7.29 10.87 14.11
C GLY A 124 6.98 9.38 14.28
N TRP A 125 7.88 8.54 13.78
CA TRP A 125 7.73 7.11 13.92
C TRP A 125 7.97 6.64 15.37
N LYS A 126 7.05 5.83 15.88
CA LYS A 126 7.29 5.01 17.08
C LYS A 126 8.09 3.78 16.64
N LYS A 127 9.14 3.42 17.40
CA LYS A 127 9.90 2.20 17.11
C LYS A 127 9.01 0.97 17.22
N GLY A 128 9.32 -0.06 16.43
CA GLY A 128 8.62 -1.34 16.45
C GLY A 128 7.78 -1.60 15.21
N LYS A 129 6.89 -2.59 15.33
CA LYS A 129 6.13 -3.11 14.20
C LYS A 129 4.89 -2.29 13.92
N TYR A 130 4.49 -2.31 12.66
CA TYR A 130 3.28 -1.71 12.15
C TYR A 130 2.55 -2.72 11.26
N LEU A 131 1.22 -2.72 11.36
CA LEU A 131 0.35 -3.41 10.44
C LEU A 131 -0.22 -2.40 9.45
N VAL A 132 -0.11 -2.69 8.17
CA VAL A 132 -0.81 -1.99 7.09
C VAL A 132 -2.02 -2.83 6.69
N LYS A 133 -3.19 -2.23 6.66
CA LYS A 133 -4.40 -2.78 6.06
C LYS A 133 -4.64 -2.10 4.71
N LEU A 134 -4.91 -2.91 3.69
CA LEU A 134 -5.23 -2.48 2.34
C LEU A 134 -6.71 -2.63 2.09
N TYR A 135 -7.35 -1.58 1.59
CA TYR A 135 -8.79 -1.52 1.33
C TYR A 135 -9.05 -1.34 -0.16
N PHE A 136 -10.13 -1.96 -0.63
CA PHE A 136 -10.75 -1.66 -1.91
C PHE A 136 -12.15 -1.10 -1.65
N GLU A 137 -12.38 0.14 -2.03
CA GLU A 137 -13.55 0.89 -1.57
C GLU A 137 -13.94 1.99 -2.57
N SER A 138 -15.05 2.67 -2.29
CA SER A 138 -15.44 3.87 -3.02
C SER A 138 -14.91 5.15 -2.33
N PRO A 139 -14.64 6.23 -3.08
CA PRO A 139 -14.29 7.52 -2.49
C PRO A 139 -15.26 8.00 -1.42
N GLY A 140 -14.73 8.52 -0.32
CA GLY A 140 -15.51 9.06 0.80
C GLY A 140 -16.10 8.02 1.76
N GLN A 141 -15.82 6.72 1.59
CA GLN A 141 -16.19 5.70 2.58
C GLN A 141 -15.26 5.73 3.80
N ASP A 142 -15.85 5.45 4.97
CA ASP A 142 -15.11 5.15 6.19
C ASP A 142 -14.36 3.82 6.05
N LEU A 143 -13.27 3.66 6.83
CA LEU A 143 -12.54 2.40 6.89
C LEU A 143 -13.46 1.27 7.40
N TYR A 144 -13.78 0.32 6.52
CA TYR A 144 -14.69 -0.77 6.82
C TYR A 144 -13.97 -2.12 6.71
N GLU A 145 -13.94 -2.89 7.79
CA GLU A 145 -13.16 -4.14 7.88
C GLU A 145 -13.46 -5.16 6.76
N PRO A 146 -14.73 -5.35 6.32
CA PRO A 146 -15.05 -6.21 5.18
C PRO A 146 -14.43 -5.79 3.84
N ASN A 147 -13.99 -4.54 3.70
CA ASN A 147 -13.32 -4.05 2.48
C ASN A 147 -11.81 -4.32 2.49
N VAL A 148 -11.27 -4.92 3.56
CA VAL A 148 -9.85 -5.26 3.63
C VAL A 148 -9.54 -6.36 2.63
N ILE A 149 -8.70 -6.02 1.65
CA ILE A 149 -8.24 -6.94 0.60
C ILE A 149 -6.85 -7.51 0.91
N GLY A 150 -6.20 -7.13 2.00
CA GLY A 150 -4.94 -7.72 2.42
C GLY A 150 -4.24 -6.91 3.49
N THR A 151 -3.20 -7.51 4.06
CA THR A 151 -2.34 -6.82 5.03
C THR A 151 -0.87 -6.97 4.70
N MET A 152 -0.09 -5.98 5.11
CA MET A 152 1.37 -5.98 5.05
C MET A 152 1.91 -5.51 6.40
N ALA A 153 3.19 -5.72 6.67
CA ALA A 153 3.79 -5.28 7.92
C ALA A 153 5.18 -4.71 7.69
N PHE A 154 5.51 -3.65 8.41
CA PHE A 154 6.85 -3.08 8.44
C PHE A 154 7.31 -2.84 9.87
N THR A 155 8.61 -2.64 10.05
CA THR A 155 9.22 -2.34 11.35
C THR A 155 10.04 -1.07 11.24
N ILE A 156 9.88 -0.19 12.23
CA ILE A 156 10.77 0.94 12.43
C ILE A 156 11.91 0.51 13.36
N THR A 157 13.15 0.53 12.86
CA THR A 157 14.38 0.08 13.53
C THR A 157 15.45 1.17 13.50
N ASP A 158 16.36 1.18 14.48
CA ASP A 158 17.51 2.10 14.52
C ASP A 158 18.45 1.96 13.31
#